data_AF-A0A4W5KN19-F1
#
_entry.id   AF-A0A4W5KN19-F1
#
_cell.length_a   1.000
_cell.length_b   1.000
_cell.length_c   1.000
_cell.angle_alpha   90.00
_cell.angle_beta   90.00
_cell.angle_gamma   90.00
#
_symmetry.space_group_name_H-M   'P 1'
#
loop_
_entity.id
_entity.type
_entity.pdbx_description
1 polymer ?
#
loop_
_entity_poly.entity_id
_entity_poly.type
_entity_poly.pdbx_seq_one_letter_code
_entity_poly.pdbx_strand_id
1 'polypeptide(L)'
;MHRFQAHAATDVTGFGLLGHARNLATIQRAEVAFVIHNLPIIAKMAAISKAYGNIFNLLGGTSSETSGGLLVSLPREQAARFCAEVKGQGSGGGAWIIGIVEKGERGARIIDKPRIIEVQPRGTAAAANQENSSSTIPAPGDTLS
;
A
#
# COMPACT_ATOMS: atom_id res chain seq x y z
N MET A 1 -15.20 12.39 -6.95
CA MET A 1 -15.00 12.00 -5.54
C MET A 1 -16.27 12.07 -4.66
N HIS A 2 -17.47 12.27 -5.22
CA HIS A 2 -18.70 12.44 -4.42
C HIS A 2 -19.46 11.14 -4.11
N ARG A 3 -19.31 10.09 -4.95
CA ARG A 3 -20.04 8.82 -4.79
C ARG A 3 -19.87 8.16 -3.42
N PHE A 4 -18.66 8.25 -2.86
CA PHE A 4 -18.34 7.73 -1.52
C PHE A 4 -18.18 8.83 -0.48
N GLN A 5 -18.58 10.07 -0.81
CA GLN A 5 -18.52 11.24 0.07
C GLN A 5 -17.12 11.50 0.64
N ALA A 6 -16.09 11.52 -0.21
CA ALA A 6 -14.74 11.84 0.25
C ALA A 6 -14.68 13.26 0.82
N HIS A 7 -14.10 13.39 2.02
CA HIS A 7 -13.97 14.66 2.72
C HIS A 7 -12.68 15.39 2.35
N ALA A 8 -11.61 14.65 2.09
CA ALA A 8 -10.30 15.19 1.75
C ALA A 8 -9.46 14.14 1.01
N ALA A 9 -8.52 14.58 0.17
CA ALA A 9 -7.56 13.70 -0.47
C ALA A 9 -6.24 14.42 -0.79
N THR A 10 -5.16 13.66 -0.84
CA THR A 10 -3.85 14.06 -1.38
C THR A 10 -3.23 12.87 -2.11
N ASP A 11 -2.40 13.10 -3.11
CA ASP A 11 -1.47 12.10 -3.61
C ASP A 11 -0.30 11.93 -2.62
N VAL A 12 0.37 10.78 -2.67
CA VAL A 12 1.59 10.47 -1.90
C VAL A 12 2.78 10.41 -2.85
N THR A 13 3.71 11.34 -2.70
CA THR A 13 4.91 11.44 -3.53
C THR A 13 6.16 11.71 -2.67
N GLY A 14 6.96 12.73 -3.00
CA GLY A 14 8.34 12.88 -2.54
C GLY A 14 8.50 13.08 -1.03
N PHE A 15 7.46 13.52 -0.31
CA PHE A 15 7.50 13.68 1.15
C PHE A 15 7.14 12.42 1.92
N GLY A 16 6.80 11.33 1.22
CA GLY A 16 6.34 10.08 1.81
C GLY A 16 4.95 10.18 2.43
N LEU A 17 4.40 9.03 2.82
CA LEU A 17 3.04 8.92 3.35
C LEU A 17 2.78 9.88 4.52
N LEU A 18 3.71 9.94 5.48
CA LEU A 18 3.56 10.78 6.67
C LEU A 18 3.67 12.27 6.34
N GLY A 19 4.56 12.66 5.44
CA GLY A 19 4.70 14.06 5.01
C GLY A 19 3.43 14.57 4.32
N HIS A 20 2.90 13.80 3.37
CA HIS A 20 1.64 14.14 2.69
C HIS A 20 0.44 14.09 3.64
N ALA A 21 0.38 13.13 4.58
CA ALA A 21 -0.67 13.08 5.58
C ALA A 21 -0.66 14.32 6.51
N ARG A 22 0.52 14.80 6.91
CA ARG A 22 0.66 16.04 7.70
C ARG A 22 0.19 17.25 6.91
N ASN A 23 0.61 17.39 5.66
CA ASN A 23 0.18 18.49 4.79
C ASN A 23 -1.33 18.48 4.58
N LEU A 24 -1.95 17.30 4.44
CA LEU A 24 -3.39 17.20 4.31
C LEU A 24 -4.09 17.56 5.63
N ALA A 25 -3.54 17.17 6.79
CA ALA A 25 -4.12 17.49 8.09
C ALA A 25 -4.05 18.99 8.42
N THR A 26 -2.97 19.69 8.06
CA THR A 26 -2.77 21.13 8.38
C THR A 26 -3.79 22.03 7.69
N ILE A 27 -4.26 21.66 6.50
CA ILE A 27 -5.24 22.44 5.74
C ILE A 27 -6.70 22.13 6.10
N GLN A 28 -6.95 21.23 7.06
CA GLN A 28 -8.31 20.91 7.49
C GLN A 28 -8.94 22.07 8.25
N ARG A 29 -10.22 22.33 7.99
CA ARG A 29 -11.01 23.34 8.74
C ARG A 29 -11.26 22.88 10.18
N ALA A 30 -11.56 21.60 10.35
CA ALA A 30 -11.78 20.99 11.66
C ALA A 30 -10.45 20.75 12.40
N GLU A 31 -10.50 20.73 13.73
CA GLU A 31 -9.37 20.35 14.59
C GLU A 31 -9.25 18.83 14.64
N VAL A 32 -8.66 18.26 13.59
CA VAL A 32 -8.50 16.83 13.42
C VAL A 32 -7.05 16.44 13.18
N ALA A 33 -6.67 15.23 13.58
CA ALA A 33 -5.36 14.65 13.31
C ALA A 33 -5.51 13.26 12.68
N PHE A 34 -4.54 12.85 11.87
CA PHE A 34 -4.54 11.55 11.20
C PHE A 34 -3.65 10.56 11.93
N VAL A 35 -4.18 9.38 12.21
CA VAL A 35 -3.45 8.29 12.89
C VAL A 35 -3.37 7.07 11.98
N ILE A 36 -2.16 6.79 11.51
CA ILE A 36 -1.87 5.69 10.60
C ILE A 36 -1.49 4.45 11.42
N HIS A 37 -2.26 3.39 11.24
CA HIS A 37 -2.16 2.11 11.95
C HIS A 37 -1.55 1.02 11.08
N ASN A 38 -1.80 1.06 9.77
CA ASN A 38 -1.40 0.03 8.83
C ASN A 38 -0.56 0.64 7.71
N LEU A 39 0.47 -0.08 7.26
CA LEU A 39 1.31 0.33 6.13
C LEU A 39 1.26 -0.76 5.05
N PRO A 40 0.51 -0.55 3.95
CA PRO A 40 0.60 -1.39 2.77
C PRO A 40 1.95 -1.13 2.08
N ILE A 41 2.84 -2.11 2.14
CA ILE A 41 4.21 -2.00 1.62
C ILE A 41 4.43 -3.13 0.61
N ILE A 42 5.10 -2.83 -0.50
CA ILE A 42 5.48 -3.84 -1.48
C ILE A 42 6.27 -4.95 -0.78
N ALA A 43 5.88 -6.20 -1.03
CA ALA A 43 6.44 -7.37 -0.36
C ALA A 43 7.97 -7.33 -0.32
N LYS A 44 8.55 -7.74 0.82
CA LYS A 44 10.01 -7.71 1.11
C LYS A 44 10.63 -6.32 1.32
N MET A 45 10.01 -5.22 0.90
CA MET A 45 10.63 -3.87 1.06
C MET A 45 10.74 -3.45 2.54
N ALA A 46 9.82 -3.88 3.40
CA ALA A 46 9.94 -3.65 4.83
C ALA A 46 11.17 -4.36 5.43
N ALA A 47 11.48 -5.57 4.98
CA ALA A 47 12.66 -6.32 5.41
C ALA A 47 13.95 -5.67 4.89
N ILE A 48 13.97 -5.26 3.62
CA ILE A 48 15.10 -4.54 3.01
C ILE A 48 15.34 -3.22 3.75
N SER A 49 14.30 -2.42 3.99
CA SER A 49 14.43 -1.18 4.75
C SER A 49 15.08 -1.41 6.11
N LYS A 50 14.66 -2.44 6.86
CA LYS A 50 15.30 -2.80 8.14
C LYS A 50 16.74 -3.28 7.98
N ALA A 51 17.03 -4.11 6.98
CA ALA A 51 18.38 -4.64 6.74
C ALA A 51 19.39 -3.54 6.43
N TYR A 52 18.95 -2.46 5.78
CA TYR A 52 19.74 -1.26 5.52
C TYR A 52 19.63 -0.21 6.64
N GLY A 53 19.26 -0.59 7.87
CA GLY A 53 19.22 0.34 9.01
C GLY A 53 18.16 1.43 8.90
N ASN A 54 17.11 1.23 8.10
CA ASN A 54 16.03 2.17 7.85
C ASN A 54 16.51 3.51 7.26
N ILE A 55 17.57 3.50 6.43
CA ILE A 55 18.12 4.72 5.78
C ILE A 55 17.09 5.52 4.98
N PHE A 56 16.10 4.85 4.40
CA PHE A 56 15.01 5.49 3.63
C PHE A 56 13.85 5.94 4.53
N ASN A 57 13.85 5.57 5.81
CA ASN A 57 12.76 5.78 6.74
C ASN A 57 11.36 5.34 6.23
N LEU A 58 11.31 4.17 5.58
CA LEU A 58 10.09 3.61 4.99
C LEU A 58 9.02 3.35 6.06
N LEU A 59 9.41 2.72 7.16
CA LEU A 59 8.48 2.39 8.25
C LEU A 59 8.06 3.63 9.06
N GLY A 60 8.90 4.67 9.06
CA GLY A 60 8.57 5.99 9.60
C GLY A 60 7.75 6.86 8.65
N GLY A 61 7.47 6.39 7.43
CA GLY A 61 6.59 7.03 6.47
C GLY A 61 7.15 8.28 5.79
N THR A 62 8.44 8.57 5.90
CA THR A 62 9.09 9.70 5.20
C THR A 62 9.98 9.28 4.05
N SER A 63 9.96 7.99 3.68
CA SER A 63 10.55 7.53 2.42
C SER A 63 9.84 8.20 1.25
N SER A 64 10.61 8.78 0.33
CA SER A 64 10.06 9.40 -0.87
C SER A 64 9.40 8.36 -1.76
N GLU A 65 8.22 8.71 -2.27
CA GLU A 65 7.47 7.93 -3.26
C GLU A 65 7.39 8.71 -4.58
N THR A 66 7.23 8.03 -5.71
CA THR A 66 7.05 8.65 -7.03
C THR A 66 5.78 8.12 -7.66
N SER A 67 4.85 9.01 -8.04
CA SER A 67 3.53 8.63 -8.58
C SER A 67 2.82 7.58 -7.73
N GLY A 68 2.83 7.79 -6.41
CA GLY A 68 2.21 6.89 -5.44
C GLY A 68 0.68 6.89 -5.52
N GLY A 69 0.06 6.33 -4.48
CA GLY A 69 -1.40 6.27 -4.38
C GLY A 69 -2.03 7.59 -3.92
N LEU A 70 -3.37 7.59 -3.90
CA LEU A 70 -4.16 8.62 -3.22
C LEU A 70 -4.37 8.23 -1.76
N LEU A 71 -4.11 9.16 -0.85
CA LEU A 71 -4.55 9.15 0.53
C LEU A 71 -5.90 9.89 0.61
N VAL A 72 -6.96 9.18 0.99
CA VAL A 72 -8.33 9.71 0.98
C VAL A 72 -8.98 9.56 2.35
N SER A 73 -9.62 10.63 2.83
CA SER A 73 -10.48 10.62 4.02
C SER A 73 -11.94 10.38 3.60
N LEU A 74 -12.54 9.32 4.13
CA LEU A 74 -13.90 8.86 3.81
C LEU A 74 -14.71 8.65 5.10
N PRO A 75 -16.05 8.75 5.04
CA PRO A 75 -16.92 8.23 6.08
C PRO A 75 -16.65 6.75 6.32
N ARG A 76 -16.69 6.34 7.60
CA ARG A 76 -16.29 4.99 8.03
C ARG A 76 -17.08 3.91 7.32
N GLU A 77 -18.37 4.13 7.13
CA GLU A 77 -19.33 3.25 6.47
C GLU A 77 -19.08 3.12 4.96
N GLN A 78 -18.46 4.12 4.33
CA GLN A 78 -18.15 4.13 2.90
C GLN A 78 -16.77 3.55 2.59
N ALA A 79 -15.84 3.57 3.55
CA ALA A 79 -14.45 3.14 3.34
C ALA A 79 -14.33 1.69 2.84
N ALA A 80 -15.10 0.77 3.41
CA ALA A 80 -15.08 -0.64 3.00
C ALA A 80 -15.62 -0.83 1.57
N ARG A 81 -16.70 -0.13 1.22
CA ARG A 81 -17.31 -0.18 -0.12
C ARG A 81 -16.39 0.42 -1.18
N PHE A 82 -15.73 1.54 -0.85
CA PHE A 82 -14.73 2.16 -1.71
C PHE A 82 -13.58 1.19 -2.00
N CYS A 83 -13.06 0.51 -0.98
CA CYS A 83 -11.97 -0.46 -1.17
C CYS A 83 -12.40 -1.66 -2.04
N ALA A 84 -13.62 -2.16 -1.85
CA ALA A 84 -14.16 -3.25 -2.67
C ALA A 84 -14.31 -2.84 -4.15
N GLU A 85 -14.78 -1.63 -4.42
CA GLU A 85 -14.94 -1.12 -5.78
C GLU A 85 -13.59 -0.91 -6.48
N VAL A 86 -12.62 -0.28 -5.80
CA VAL A 86 -11.27 -0.09 -6.37
C VAL A 86 -10.62 -1.44 -6.71
N LYS A 87 -10.80 -2.44 -5.85
CA LYS A 87 -10.31 -3.81 -6.11
C LYS A 87 -11.00 -4.46 -7.32
N GLY A 88 -12.28 -4.16 -7.56
CA GLY A 88 -13.07 -4.73 -8.65
C GLY A 88 -12.77 -4.15 -10.03
N GLN A 89 -12.16 -2.96 -10.13
CA GLN A 89 -11.93 -2.25 -11.40
C GLN A 89 -10.69 -2.71 -12.19
N GLY A 90 -10.09 -3.85 -11.84
CA GLY A 90 -9.35 -4.66 -12.83
C GLY A 90 -8.11 -4.02 -13.44
N SER A 91 -7.22 -3.43 -12.64
CA SER A 91 -5.85 -3.09 -13.09
C SER A 91 -4.86 -3.06 -11.90
N GLY A 92 -4.70 -4.20 -11.23
CA GLY A 92 -3.57 -4.47 -10.34
C GLY A 92 -3.43 -3.60 -9.09
N GLY A 93 -4.42 -2.76 -8.76
CA GLY A 93 -4.41 -1.88 -7.60
C GLY A 93 -5.40 -2.32 -6.52
N GLY A 94 -4.98 -2.28 -5.27
CA GLY A 94 -5.86 -2.36 -4.11
C GLY A 94 -6.02 -0.99 -3.46
N ALA A 95 -6.99 -0.88 -2.55
CA ALA A 95 -7.05 0.21 -1.59
C ALA A 95 -7.06 -0.40 -0.19
N TRP A 96 -6.45 0.32 0.75
CA TRP A 96 -6.32 -0.13 2.13
C TRP A 96 -6.80 0.96 3.07
N ILE A 97 -7.58 0.55 4.07
CA ILE A 97 -7.86 1.40 5.21
C ILE A 97 -6.60 1.39 6.09
N ILE A 98 -5.85 2.48 6.05
CA ILE A 98 -4.56 2.57 6.74
C ILE A 98 -4.64 3.20 8.13
N GLY A 99 -5.74 3.86 8.47
CA GLY A 99 -5.82 4.65 9.69
C GLY A 99 -7.19 5.28 9.91
N ILE A 100 -7.22 6.23 10.84
CA ILE A 100 -8.41 6.98 11.23
C ILE A 100 -8.09 8.47 11.35
N VAL A 101 -9.16 9.26 11.40
CA VAL A 101 -9.13 10.68 11.73
C VAL A 101 -9.70 10.84 13.13
N GLU A 102 -8.96 11.49 14.01
CA GLU A 102 -9.34 11.77 15.41
C GLU A 102 -9.38 13.28 15.63
N LYS A 103 -9.97 13.73 16.75
CA LYS A 103 -9.83 15.14 17.17
C LYS A 103 -8.36 15.40 17.54
N GLY A 104 -7.79 16.51 17.07
CA GLY A 104 -6.40 16.84 17.37
C GLY A 104 -5.85 18.08 16.66
N GLU A 105 -4.57 18.35 16.87
CA GLU A 105 -3.88 19.58 16.46
C GLU A 105 -3.40 19.57 15.00
N ARG A 106 -4.28 19.18 14.05
CA ARG A 106 -4.00 19.29 12.60
C ARG A 106 -2.67 18.67 12.16
N GLY A 107 -2.33 17.53 12.77
CA GLY A 107 -1.11 16.76 12.50
C GLY A 107 -1.40 15.37 11.97
N ALA A 108 -0.32 14.64 11.67
CA ALA A 108 -0.40 13.21 11.38
C ALA A 108 0.75 12.45 12.04
N ARG A 109 0.46 11.22 12.47
CA ARG A 109 1.41 10.29 13.07
C ARG A 109 1.17 8.86 12.59
N ILE A 110 2.25 8.08 12.53
CA ILE A 110 2.21 6.63 12.46
C ILE A 110 2.38 6.12 13.90
N ILE A 111 1.62 5.10 14.30
CA ILE A 111 1.76 4.49 15.63
C ILE A 111 3.12 3.81 15.78
N ASP A 112 3.61 3.61 17.01
CA ASP A 112 4.96 3.06 17.26
C ASP A 112 5.21 1.69 16.63
N LYS A 113 4.16 0.86 16.52
CA LYS A 113 4.20 -0.48 15.94
C LYS A 113 3.11 -0.62 14.87
N PRO A 114 3.28 -0.03 13.68
CA PRO A 114 2.28 -0.12 12.64
C PRO A 114 2.21 -1.55 12.09
N ARG A 115 1.01 -1.99 11.74
CA ARG A 115 0.83 -3.29 11.07
C ARG A 115 1.29 -3.18 9.63
N ILE A 116 2.28 -3.99 9.25
CA ILE A 116 2.71 -4.09 7.86
C ILE A 116 1.77 -5.03 7.11
N ILE A 117 1.23 -4.56 5.99
CA ILE A 117 0.46 -5.37 5.04
C ILE A 117 1.36 -5.57 3.83
N GLU A 118 1.84 -6.78 3.60
CA GLU A 118 2.63 -7.08 2.41
C GLU A 118 1.74 -7.08 1.17
N VAL A 119 2.12 -6.26 0.19
CA VAL A 119 1.42 -6.10 -1.08
C VAL A 119 2.26 -6.72 -2.18
N GLN A 120 1.69 -7.66 -2.92
CA GLN A 120 2.38 -8.26 -4.05
C GLN A 120 2.62 -7.22 -5.16
N PRO A 121 3.79 -7.23 -5.82
CA PRO A 121 4.04 -6.35 -6.96
C PRO A 121 3.02 -6.61 -8.08
N ARG A 122 2.62 -5.54 -8.77
CA ARG A 122 1.70 -5.66 -9.92
C ARG A 122 2.34 -6.53 -11.01
N GLY A 123 1.56 -7.38 -11.65
CA GLY A 123 2.02 -8.26 -12.75
C GLY A 123 2.54 -9.64 -12.33
N THR A 124 2.68 -9.93 -11.04
CA THR A 124 3.20 -11.23 -10.55
C THR A 124 2.19 -12.39 -10.58
N ALA A 125 0.89 -12.10 -10.74
CA ALA A 125 -0.15 -13.12 -10.84
C ALA A 125 -0.09 -13.97 -12.12
N ALA A 126 0.71 -13.58 -13.12
CA ALA A 126 0.88 -14.35 -14.36
C ALA A 126 2.04 -15.36 -14.31
N ALA A 127 2.97 -15.26 -13.36
CA ALA A 127 4.17 -16.11 -13.33
C ALA A 127 3.99 -17.42 -12.54
N ALA A 128 2.98 -17.52 -11.67
CA ALA A 128 2.81 -18.70 -10.80
C ALA A 128 2.14 -19.91 -11.49
N ASN A 129 1.65 -19.77 -12.73
CA ASN A 129 0.90 -20.83 -13.43
C ASN A 129 1.67 -21.51 -14.59
N GLN A 130 2.99 -21.30 -14.73
CA GLN A 130 3.79 -21.93 -15.80
C GLN A 130 4.90 -22.88 -15.34
N GLU A 131 5.07 -23.13 -14.03
CA GLU A 131 6.12 -24.04 -13.54
C GLU A 131 5.69 -25.50 -13.35
N ASN A 132 4.46 -25.89 -13.72
CA ASN A 132 3.97 -27.26 -13.51
C ASN A 132 3.68 -28.06 -14.79
N SER A 133 4.51 -27.91 -15.83
CA SER A 133 4.49 -28.82 -16.98
C SER A 133 5.78 -28.78 -17.80
N SER A 134 6.85 -29.43 -17.31
CA SER A 134 7.91 -30.01 -18.16
C SER A 134 8.88 -30.88 -17.36
N SER A 135 8.38 -31.96 -16.74
CA SER A 135 9.21 -33.11 -16.37
C SER A 135 8.98 -34.26 -17.35
N THR A 136 9.73 -34.28 -18.45
CA THR A 136 9.97 -35.54 -19.17
C THR A 136 11.32 -35.47 -19.88
N ILE A 137 12.34 -36.08 -19.27
CA ILE A 137 13.59 -36.43 -19.93
C ILE A 137 13.32 -37.76 -20.67
N PRO A 138 13.54 -37.89 -21.99
CA PRO A 138 13.51 -39.19 -22.63
C PRO A 138 14.84 -39.93 -22.38
N ALA A 139 14.74 -41.19 -21.95
CA ALA A 139 15.87 -42.10 -21.83
C ALA A 139 16.44 -42.45 -23.22
N PRO A 140 17.76 -42.67 -23.36
CA PRO A 140 18.33 -43.20 -24.60
C PRO A 140 17.98 -44.69 -24.71
N GLY A 141 17.23 -45.05 -25.76
CA GLY A 141 16.86 -46.43 -26.06
C GLY A 141 17.98 -47.18 -26.77
N ASP A 142 18.27 -48.37 -26.27
CA ASP A 142 19.04 -49.42 -26.92
C ASP A 142 18.38 -49.86 -28.24
N THR A 143 19.16 -49.93 -29.32
CA THR A 143 18.85 -50.83 -30.44
C THR A 143 20.13 -51.50 -30.93
N LEU A 144 20.24 -52.78 -30.58
CA LEU A 144 21.05 -53.79 -31.26
C LEU A 144 20.50 -54.04 -32.67
N SER A 145 21.39 -54.02 -33.66
CA SER A 145 21.42 -54.92 -34.83
C SER A 145 22.80 -54.82 -35.48
#